data_AF-A0A8J8DDG8-F1
#
_entry.id   AF-A0A8J8DDG8-F1
#
_cell.length_a   1.000
_cell.length_b   1.000
_cell.length_c   1.000
_cell.angle_alpha   90.00
_cell.angle_beta   90.00
_cell.angle_gamma   90.00
#
_symmetry.space_group_name_H-M   'P 1'
#
loop_
_entity.id
_entity.type
_entity.pdbx_description
1 polymer ?
#
loop_
_entity_poly.entity_id
_entity_poly.type
_entity_poly.pdbx_seq_one_letter_code
_entity_poly.pdbx_strand_id
1 'polypeptide(L)'
;MIKKYFLSGGWQMPDPFTAMLFGAPAFYVAVKEFSTWFQKEFERDIKLGKGVNFIKMPFSDFGYNITPKDRRNTKVLVKHAVRVKVKTAVEYYEDGALPRGVSFIMVDKEGRVYQGKLAAEKRRGILRSKTIVKIKTSPKGGRPVIRNIKDIDELYLRVTKRYEDLADELKSDKKYYAIVGARKNGVFTFKIRKP
;
A
#
# COMPACT_ATOMS: atom_id res chain seq x y z
N MET A 1 2.62 21.97 46.62
CA MET A 1 3.47 22.17 45.43
C MET A 1 3.24 21.01 44.47
N ILE A 2 2.34 21.15 43.48
CA ILE A 2 1.99 20.06 42.55
C ILE A 2 2.75 20.28 41.25
N LYS A 3 3.70 19.39 40.94
CA LYS A 3 4.41 19.38 39.65
C LYS A 3 3.46 18.91 38.55
N LYS A 4 2.99 19.84 37.71
CA LYS A 4 2.35 19.51 36.43
C LYS A 4 3.43 19.05 35.45
N TYR A 5 3.46 17.76 35.15
CA TYR A 5 4.25 17.24 34.03
C TYR A 5 3.52 17.62 32.74
N PHE A 6 4.06 18.60 32.02
CA PHE A 6 3.66 18.88 30.63
C PHE A 6 4.14 17.71 29.76
N LEU A 7 3.20 16.98 29.17
CA LEU A 7 3.48 16.07 28.06
C LEU A 7 3.74 16.92 26.80
N SER A 8 4.97 17.45 26.66
CA SER A 8 5.47 18.10 25.45
C SER A 8 5.84 17.07 24.38
N GLY A 9 4.87 16.23 24.02
CA GLY A 9 4.92 15.43 22.80
C GLY A 9 3.88 15.98 21.85
N GLY A 10 4.28 16.82 20.90
CA GLY A 10 3.39 17.23 19.82
C GLY A 10 2.94 15.99 19.06
N TRP A 11 1.69 15.57 19.26
CA TRP A 11 1.07 14.54 18.42
C TRP A 11 0.81 15.18 17.06
N GLN A 12 1.81 15.15 16.19
CA GLN A 12 1.62 15.57 14.81
C GLN A 12 0.66 14.57 14.19
N MET A 13 -0.59 15.01 13.96
CA MET A 13 -1.58 14.18 13.29
C MET A 13 -0.98 13.66 11.99
N PRO A 14 -1.10 12.36 11.70
CA PRO A 14 -0.63 11.82 10.42
C PRO A 14 -1.27 12.63 9.30
N ASP A 15 -0.51 12.89 8.23
CA ASP A 15 -1.10 13.56 7.08
C ASP A 15 -2.34 12.76 6.64
N PRO A 16 -3.43 13.42 6.23
CA PRO A 16 -4.74 12.77 6.05
C PRO A 16 -4.69 11.61 5.04
N PHE A 17 -3.70 11.59 4.16
CA PHE A 17 -3.47 10.51 3.23
C PHE A 17 -2.70 9.32 3.83
N THR A 18 -1.81 9.56 4.78
CA THR A 18 -1.29 8.49 5.65
C THR A 18 -2.43 7.88 6.45
N ALA A 19 -3.33 8.69 7.02
CA ALA A 19 -4.51 8.17 7.72
C ALA A 19 -5.41 7.30 6.81
N MET A 20 -5.52 7.63 5.52
CA MET A 20 -6.24 6.79 4.55
C MET A 20 -5.61 5.41 4.35
N LEU A 21 -4.29 5.25 4.53
CA LEU A 21 -3.65 3.93 4.48
C LEU A 21 -3.92 3.10 5.75
N PHE A 22 -4.76 3.55 6.68
CA PHE A 22 -5.15 2.79 7.86
C PHE A 22 -6.67 2.82 8.04
N GLY A 23 -7.33 1.73 7.68
CA GLY A 23 -8.76 1.53 7.93
C GLY A 23 -9.70 2.18 6.92
N ALA A 24 -9.20 2.79 5.83
CA ALA A 24 -10.06 3.34 4.79
C ALA A 24 -10.56 2.26 3.82
N PRO A 25 -11.76 2.42 3.24
CA PRO A 25 -12.26 1.50 2.23
C PRO A 25 -11.38 1.48 0.97
N ALA A 26 -11.19 0.27 0.43
CA ALA A 26 -10.55 0.00 -0.85
C ALA A 26 -11.54 0.11 -2.02
N PHE A 27 -11.11 0.74 -3.12
CA PHE A 27 -11.83 0.80 -4.39
C PHE A 27 -10.92 0.33 -5.51
N TYR A 28 -11.47 -0.38 -6.49
CA TYR A 28 -10.70 -0.91 -7.62
C TYR A 28 -11.10 -0.18 -8.89
N VAL A 29 -10.11 0.39 -9.55
CA VAL A 29 -10.32 1.18 -10.76
C VAL A 29 -9.47 0.59 -11.86
N ALA A 30 -10.14 0.02 -12.86
CA ALA A 30 -9.50 -0.38 -14.10
C ALA A 30 -9.46 0.81 -15.06
N VAL A 31 -8.27 1.25 -15.43
CA VAL A 31 -8.12 2.20 -16.54
C VAL A 31 -8.14 1.38 -17.83
N LYS A 32 -9.09 1.65 -18.75
CA LYS A 32 -9.14 0.98 -20.05
C LYS A 32 -7.79 1.09 -20.75
N GLU A 33 -7.35 0.00 -21.38
CA GLU A 33 -6.08 -0.10 -22.09
C GLU A 33 -5.98 0.98 -23.18
N PHE A 34 -4.80 1.58 -23.30
CA PHE A 34 -4.51 2.61 -24.30
C PHE A 34 -4.14 1.93 -25.62
N SER A 35 -4.81 2.33 -26.70
CA SER A 35 -4.53 1.83 -28.06
C SER A 35 -3.32 2.51 -28.73
N THR A 36 -2.49 3.26 -28.00
CA THR A 36 -1.37 3.99 -28.61
C THR A 36 -0.09 3.80 -27.80
N TRP A 37 0.70 2.81 -28.24
CA TRP A 37 2.06 2.47 -27.79
C TRP A 37 3.09 3.63 -27.76
N PHE A 38 2.74 4.84 -28.21
CA PHE A 38 3.69 5.93 -28.48
C PHE A 38 3.53 7.21 -27.65
N GLN A 39 2.53 7.33 -26.76
CA GLN A 39 2.40 8.54 -25.95
C GLN A 39 3.32 8.51 -24.72
N LYS A 40 4.38 9.32 -24.74
CA LYS A 40 5.28 9.56 -23.59
C LYS A 40 4.59 10.29 -22.44
N GLU A 41 3.55 11.05 -22.74
CA GLU A 41 2.77 11.83 -21.77
C GLU A 41 1.33 11.96 -22.24
N PHE A 42 0.38 11.84 -21.31
CA PHE A 42 -1.04 12.11 -21.56
C PHE A 42 -1.79 12.41 -20.24
N GLU A 43 -3.02 12.89 -20.38
CA GLU A 43 -3.90 13.17 -19.25
C GLU A 43 -5.13 12.26 -19.26
N ARG A 44 -5.61 11.91 -18.06
CA ARG A 44 -6.76 11.03 -17.91
C ARG A 44 -7.61 11.39 -16.72
N ASP A 45 -8.91 11.45 -16.97
CA ASP A 45 -9.92 11.55 -15.94
C ASP A 45 -10.24 10.17 -15.38
N ILE A 46 -10.10 10.03 -14.06
CA ILE A 46 -10.30 8.79 -13.32
C ILE A 46 -11.35 9.03 -12.24
N LYS A 47 -12.41 8.21 -12.24
CA LYS A 47 -13.44 8.22 -11.19
C LYS A 47 -12.91 7.50 -9.95
N LEU A 48 -12.84 8.21 -8.82
CA LEU A 48 -12.34 7.70 -7.55
C LEU A 48 -13.42 7.72 -6.47
N GLY A 49 -13.41 6.69 -5.62
CA GLY A 49 -14.15 6.65 -4.36
C GLY A 49 -13.37 7.33 -3.23
N LYS A 50 -14.08 7.89 -2.25
CA LYS A 50 -13.52 8.48 -1.03
C LYS A 50 -12.86 7.38 -0.20
N GLY A 51 -11.54 7.41 -0.09
CA GLY A 51 -10.75 6.35 0.52
C GLY A 51 -9.52 6.03 -0.31
N VAL A 52 -9.14 4.76 -0.35
CA VAL A 52 -7.97 4.29 -1.11
C VAL A 52 -8.42 3.60 -2.38
N ASN A 53 -7.83 3.98 -3.51
CA ASN A 53 -8.16 3.47 -4.83
C ASN A 53 -6.95 2.74 -5.41
N PHE A 54 -7.14 1.47 -5.76
CA PHE A 54 -6.20 0.63 -6.49
C PHE A 54 -6.46 0.81 -7.98
N ILE A 55 -5.61 1.61 -8.61
CA ILE A 55 -5.67 1.91 -10.03
C ILE A 55 -4.82 0.87 -10.75
N LYS A 56 -5.48 -0.03 -11.47
CA LYS A 56 -4.80 -0.99 -12.35
C LYS A 56 -4.18 -0.23 -13.51
N MET A 57 -2.86 -0.24 -13.60
CA MET A 57 -2.13 0.42 -14.67
C MET A 57 -2.16 -0.45 -15.92
N PRO A 58 -2.37 0.15 -17.10
CA PRO A 58 -2.33 -0.58 -18.36
C PRO A 58 -0.91 -0.90 -18.83
N PHE A 59 0.11 -0.22 -18.29
CA PHE A 59 1.51 -0.44 -18.66
C PHE A 59 2.19 -1.41 -17.70
N SER A 60 2.98 -2.31 -18.25
CA SER A 60 3.82 -3.26 -17.51
C SER A 60 5.22 -2.71 -17.16
N ASP A 61 5.41 -1.39 -17.21
CA ASP A 61 6.71 -0.74 -17.08
C ASP A 61 6.70 0.28 -15.93
N PHE A 62 7.66 0.12 -15.00
CA PHE A 62 7.93 1.02 -13.86
C PHE A 62 8.27 2.45 -14.28
N GLY A 63 8.57 2.70 -15.56
CA GLY A 63 8.83 4.02 -16.07
C GLY A 63 7.66 4.99 -15.90
N TYR A 64 6.40 4.54 -15.97
CA TYR A 64 5.28 5.48 -15.99
C TYR A 64 4.96 6.06 -14.60
N ASN A 65 5.04 7.38 -14.46
CA ASN A 65 4.60 8.10 -13.27
C ASN A 65 3.19 8.65 -13.45
N ILE A 66 2.30 8.36 -12.50
CA ILE A 66 0.99 9.01 -12.36
C ILE A 66 1.09 10.18 -11.38
N THR A 67 0.53 11.33 -11.75
CA THR A 67 0.52 12.54 -10.92
C THR A 67 -0.86 13.17 -10.93
N PRO A 68 -1.50 13.40 -9.76
CA PRO A 68 -2.77 14.09 -9.70
C PRO A 68 -2.59 15.57 -10.01
N LYS A 69 -3.51 16.14 -10.81
CA LYS A 69 -3.61 17.60 -10.96
C LYS A 69 -4.22 18.26 -9.71
N ASP A 70 -5.27 17.66 -9.15
CA ASP A 70 -5.86 18.13 -7.89
C ASP A 70 -5.16 17.49 -6.67
N ARG A 71 -4.06 18.11 -6.24
CA ARG A 71 -3.31 17.69 -5.04
C ARG A 71 -4.01 17.97 -3.71
N ARG A 72 -5.09 18.78 -3.71
CA ARG A 72 -5.84 19.09 -2.48
C ARG A 72 -6.74 17.92 -2.10
N ASN A 73 -7.37 17.28 -3.08
CA ASN A 73 -8.30 16.18 -2.86
C ASN A 73 -7.73 14.79 -3.18
N THR A 74 -6.65 14.69 -3.96
CA THR A 74 -6.05 13.41 -4.32
C THR A 74 -4.54 13.38 -4.10
N LYS A 75 -4.02 12.21 -3.74
CA LYS A 75 -2.57 11.99 -3.56
C LYS A 75 -2.22 10.56 -3.95
N VAL A 76 -1.16 10.43 -4.74
CA VAL A 76 -0.56 9.12 -5.03
C VAL A 76 0.19 8.66 -3.78
N LEU A 77 -0.30 7.59 -3.18
CA LEU A 77 0.24 6.98 -1.95
C LEU A 77 1.37 6.01 -2.30
N VAL A 78 1.14 5.23 -3.35
CA VAL A 78 2.12 4.30 -3.91
C VAL A 78 2.09 4.45 -5.42
N LYS A 79 3.24 4.77 -6.01
CA LYS A 79 3.38 4.92 -7.47
C LYS A 79 3.26 3.59 -8.20
N HIS A 80 3.93 2.58 -7.65
CA HIS A 80 4.01 1.24 -8.22
C HIS A 80 3.86 0.20 -7.13
N ALA A 81 2.93 -0.72 -7.34
CA ALA A 81 2.73 -1.90 -6.53
C ALA A 81 2.37 -3.09 -7.43
N VAL A 82 2.71 -4.29 -6.99
CA VAL A 82 2.26 -5.54 -7.62
C VAL A 82 1.41 -6.32 -6.62
N ARG A 83 0.37 -7.00 -7.10
CA ARG A 83 -0.41 -7.89 -6.25
C ARG A 83 0.41 -9.16 -6.01
N VAL A 84 0.53 -9.59 -4.76
CA VAL A 84 1.26 -10.81 -4.38
C VAL A 84 0.33 -11.77 -3.65
N LYS A 85 0.57 -13.08 -3.79
CA LYS A 85 -0.16 -14.08 -3.00
C LYS A 85 0.31 -14.01 -1.54
N VAL A 86 -0.64 -13.94 -0.61
CA VAL A 86 -0.35 -13.90 0.83
C VAL A 86 0.54 -15.07 1.25
N LYS A 87 0.20 -16.29 0.81
CA LYS A 87 0.98 -17.51 1.11
C LYS A 87 2.44 -17.39 0.68
N THR A 88 2.68 -16.98 -0.56
CA THR A 88 4.02 -16.82 -1.13
C THR A 88 4.83 -15.76 -0.37
N ALA A 89 4.22 -14.62 -0.04
CA ALA A 89 4.91 -13.58 0.73
C ALA A 89 5.29 -14.03 2.15
N VAL A 90 4.47 -14.89 2.77
CA VAL A 90 4.76 -15.50 4.07
C VAL A 90 5.92 -16.50 3.95
N GLU A 91 5.90 -17.38 2.96
CA GLU A 91 6.99 -18.35 2.71
C GLU A 91 8.34 -17.62 2.55
N TYR A 92 8.40 -16.60 1.69
CA TYR A 92 9.61 -15.79 1.50
C TYR A 92 10.09 -15.10 2.78
N TYR A 93 9.16 -14.70 3.65
CA TYR A 93 9.50 -14.09 4.92
C TYR A 93 10.06 -15.10 5.91
N GLU A 94 9.46 -16.30 5.99
CA GLU A 94 9.89 -17.37 6.88
C GLU A 94 11.25 -17.95 6.48
N ASP A 95 11.51 -18.06 5.17
CA ASP A 95 12.79 -18.52 4.60
C ASP A 95 13.90 -17.46 4.71
N GLY A 96 13.57 -16.23 5.15
CA GLY A 96 14.51 -15.12 5.24
C GLY A 96 14.90 -14.51 3.88
N ALA A 97 14.27 -14.95 2.79
CA ALA A 97 14.48 -14.44 1.43
C ALA A 97 13.93 -13.01 1.26
N LEU A 98 12.92 -12.61 2.06
CA LEU A 98 12.33 -11.28 1.97
C LEU A 98 13.29 -10.19 2.48
N PRO A 99 13.71 -9.22 1.64
CA PRO A 99 14.65 -8.19 2.06
C PRO A 99 14.14 -7.31 3.20
N ARG A 100 15.06 -6.95 4.11
CA ARG A 100 14.78 -5.99 5.19
C ARG A 100 14.38 -4.64 4.60
N GLY A 101 13.14 -4.21 4.86
CA GLY A 101 12.64 -2.90 4.43
C GLY A 101 11.50 -2.95 3.42
N VAL A 102 11.19 -4.12 2.87
CA VAL A 102 9.98 -4.34 2.07
C VAL A 102 8.75 -3.90 2.87
N SER A 103 7.83 -3.20 2.19
CA SER A 103 6.57 -2.74 2.75
C SER A 103 5.42 -3.18 1.85
N PHE A 104 4.35 -3.61 2.49
CA PHE A 104 3.14 -4.04 1.83
C PHE A 104 1.99 -3.06 2.09
N ILE A 105 1.09 -2.98 1.12
CA ILE A 105 -0.27 -2.49 1.29
C ILE A 105 -1.19 -3.71 1.35
N MET A 106 -2.10 -3.72 2.30
CA MET A 106 -2.94 -4.88 2.61
C MET A 106 -4.40 -4.44 2.61
N VAL A 107 -5.27 -5.32 2.14
CA VAL A 107 -6.72 -5.18 2.23
C VAL A 107 -7.24 -6.32 3.09
N ASP A 108 -7.89 -5.99 4.20
CA ASP A 108 -8.53 -7.01 5.04
C ASP A 108 -9.85 -7.50 4.43
N LYS A 109 -10.43 -8.55 5.03
CA LYS A 109 -11.72 -9.11 4.60
C LYS A 109 -12.89 -8.13 4.66
N GLU A 110 -12.76 -7.03 5.43
CA GLU A 110 -13.76 -5.97 5.51
C GLU A 110 -13.54 -4.88 4.44
N GLY A 111 -12.57 -5.08 3.53
CA GLY A 111 -12.23 -4.14 2.47
C GLY A 111 -11.42 -2.93 2.95
N ARG A 112 -10.79 -2.99 4.13
CA ARG A 112 -10.03 -1.87 4.70
C ARG A 112 -8.56 -1.96 4.37
N VAL A 113 -7.97 -0.80 4.05
CA VAL A 113 -6.57 -0.70 3.64
C VAL A 113 -5.64 -0.42 4.80
N TYR A 114 -4.51 -1.11 4.80
CA TYR A 114 -3.41 -0.97 5.77
C TYR A 114 -2.05 -0.88 5.07
N GLN A 115 -1.11 -0.11 5.61
CA GLN A 115 0.30 -0.16 5.22
C GLN A 115 1.17 -0.71 6.36
N GLY A 116 2.09 -1.62 6.03
CA GLY A 116 2.93 -2.25 7.04
C GLY A 116 4.03 -3.16 6.50
N LYS A 117 4.57 -3.98 7.39
CA LYS A 117 5.56 -5.02 7.13
C LYS A 117 5.12 -6.34 7.76
N LEU A 118 5.55 -7.45 7.17
CA LEU A 118 5.44 -8.76 7.81
C LEU A 118 6.38 -8.82 9.02
N ALA A 119 5.89 -9.43 10.09
CA ALA A 119 6.60 -9.59 11.35
C ALA A 119 6.27 -10.95 11.96
N ALA A 120 7.29 -11.69 12.40
CA ALA A 120 7.10 -12.87 13.23
C ALA A 120 6.80 -12.46 14.68
N GLU A 121 5.72 -12.99 15.25
CA GLU A 121 5.54 -12.99 16.70
C GLU A 121 5.76 -14.40 17.24
N LYS A 122 6.79 -14.57 18.07
CA LYS A 122 6.97 -15.81 18.83
C LYS A 122 5.98 -15.79 19.99
N ARG A 123 4.92 -16.60 19.93
CA ARG A 123 4.15 -16.91 21.14
C ARG A 123 5.04 -17.70 22.09
N ARG A 124 5.36 -17.16 23.27
CA ARG A 124 5.93 -17.95 24.37
C ARG A 124 4.82 -18.83 24.95
N GLY A 125 4.95 -20.14 24.77
CA GLY A 125 4.07 -21.18 25.30
C GLY A 125 4.82 -22.51 25.38
N ILE A 126 4.46 -23.35 26.36
CA ILE A 126 5.28 -24.45 26.92
C ILE A 126 5.52 -25.63 25.96
N LEU A 127 4.82 -25.74 24.82
CA LEU A 127 5.13 -26.75 23.79
C LEU A 127 5.03 -26.16 22.38
N ARG A 128 6.17 -26.15 21.67
CA ARG A 128 6.40 -25.78 20.26
C ARG A 128 6.10 -24.32 19.90
N SER A 129 7.16 -23.54 19.70
CA SER A 129 7.11 -22.20 19.12
C SER A 129 6.59 -22.24 17.68
N LYS A 130 5.29 -22.00 17.47
CA LYS A 130 4.76 -21.70 16.14
C LYS A 130 4.98 -20.22 15.83
N THR A 131 5.77 -19.92 14.81
CA THR A 131 5.88 -18.57 14.25
C THR A 131 4.52 -18.19 13.67
N ILE A 132 3.91 -17.12 14.19
CA ILE A 132 2.73 -16.52 13.56
C ILE A 132 3.23 -15.29 12.83
N VAL A 133 3.14 -15.31 11.50
CA VAL A 133 3.36 -14.09 10.71
C VAL A 133 2.18 -13.17 10.93
N LYS A 134 2.48 -11.98 11.44
CA LYS A 134 1.55 -10.90 11.65
C LYS A 134 1.98 -9.71 10.81
N ILE A 135 1.09 -8.75 10.68
CA ILE A 135 1.39 -7.49 10.03
C ILE A 135 1.55 -6.43 11.08
N LYS A 136 2.71 -5.80 11.10
CA LYS A 136 2.95 -4.61 11.90
C LYS A 136 2.66 -3.40 11.04
N THR A 137 1.54 -2.74 11.32
CA THR A 137 1.18 -1.45 10.73
C THR A 137 1.55 -0.37 11.75
N SER A 138 2.36 0.61 11.35
CA SER A 138 2.72 1.74 12.22
C SER A 138 1.91 2.96 11.79
N PRO A 139 0.78 3.28 12.45
CA PRO A 139 0.25 4.62 12.32
C PRO A 139 1.32 5.57 12.86
N LYS A 140 1.80 6.52 12.05
CA LYS A 140 2.74 7.55 12.53
C LYS A 140 2.07 8.24 13.73
N GLY A 141 2.69 8.12 14.91
CA GLY A 141 2.19 8.68 16.16
C GLY A 141 1.18 7.80 16.93
N GLY A 142 1.26 6.47 16.87
CA GLY A 142 0.40 5.59 17.69
C GLY A 142 1.01 4.21 17.98
N ARG A 143 0.31 3.39 18.79
CA ARG A 143 0.69 1.97 18.99
C ARG A 143 0.54 1.22 17.66
N PRO A 144 1.52 0.40 17.26
CA PRO A 144 1.41 -0.37 16.03
C PRO A 144 0.20 -1.29 16.10
N VAL A 145 -0.67 -1.22 15.10
CA VAL A 145 -1.81 -2.14 14.99
C VAL A 145 -1.27 -3.42 14.38
N ILE A 146 -1.32 -4.48 15.17
CA ILE A 146 -0.90 -5.81 14.74
C ILE A 146 -2.15 -6.55 14.26
N ARG A 147 -2.17 -6.91 12.97
CA ARG A 147 -3.25 -7.70 12.36
C ARG A 147 -2.76 -9.10 12.05
N ASN A 148 -3.67 -10.07 12.13
CA ASN A 148 -3.37 -11.44 11.79
C ASN A 148 -3.32 -11.57 10.27
N ILE A 149 -2.28 -12.23 9.73
CA ILE A 149 -2.14 -12.38 8.27
C ILE A 149 -3.32 -13.14 7.65
N LYS A 150 -3.99 -13.98 8.45
CA LYS A 150 -5.17 -14.77 8.05
C LYS A 150 -6.42 -13.94 7.77
N ASP A 151 -6.43 -12.68 8.21
CA ASP A 151 -7.54 -11.75 8.03
C ASP A 151 -7.34 -10.83 6.82
N ILE A 152 -6.22 -11.01 6.10
CA ILE A 152 -5.90 -10.28 4.88
C ILE A 152 -6.38 -11.06 3.67
N ASP A 153 -7.18 -10.40 2.84
CA ASP A 153 -7.68 -10.95 1.60
C ASP A 153 -6.74 -10.61 0.43
N GLU A 154 -6.19 -9.38 0.42
CA GLU A 154 -5.27 -8.95 -0.63
C GLU A 154 -3.99 -8.33 -0.09
N LEU A 155 -2.89 -8.61 -0.78
CA LEU A 155 -1.56 -8.13 -0.45
C LEU A 155 -0.90 -7.53 -1.69
N TYR A 156 -0.36 -6.33 -1.52
CA TYR A 156 0.31 -5.58 -2.58
C TYR A 156 1.71 -5.20 -2.12
N LEU A 157 2.73 -5.63 -2.86
CA LEU A 157 4.11 -5.26 -2.63
C LEU A 157 4.34 -3.87 -3.23
N ARG A 158 4.78 -2.90 -2.42
CA ARG A 158 5.24 -1.61 -2.93
C ARG A 158 6.57 -1.80 -3.65
N VAL A 159 6.61 -1.42 -4.92
CA VAL A 159 7.84 -1.54 -5.71
C VAL A 159 8.65 -0.25 -5.68
N THR A 160 9.94 -0.42 -5.49
CA THR A 160 10.97 0.60 -5.62
C THR A 160 12.06 0.04 -6.53
N LYS A 161 12.94 0.87 -7.09
CA LYS A 161 14.04 0.43 -7.95
C LYS A 161 14.87 -0.73 -7.36
N ARG A 162 15.01 -0.77 -6.03
CA ARG A 162 15.76 -1.82 -5.33
C ARG A 162 15.06 -3.19 -5.33
N TYR A 163 13.74 -3.21 -5.52
CA TYR A 163 12.90 -4.41 -5.37
C TYR A 163 12.13 -4.72 -6.66
N GLU A 164 12.62 -4.29 -7.82
CA GLU A 164 11.98 -4.56 -9.12
C GLU A 164 12.04 -6.06 -9.44
N ASP A 165 13.21 -6.69 -9.33
CA ASP A 165 13.37 -8.14 -9.59
C ASP A 165 12.49 -8.99 -8.65
N LEU A 166 12.48 -8.64 -7.35
CA LEU A 166 11.62 -9.30 -6.36
C LEU A 166 10.13 -9.12 -6.68
N ALA A 167 9.74 -7.93 -7.19
CA ALA A 167 8.36 -7.69 -7.57
C ALA A 167 7.95 -8.53 -8.79
N ASP A 168 8.86 -8.73 -9.73
CA ASP A 168 8.62 -9.57 -10.90
C ASP A 168 8.55 -11.06 -10.58
N GLU A 169 9.30 -11.51 -9.57
CA GLU A 169 9.24 -12.87 -9.05
C GLU A 169 7.94 -13.14 -8.26
N LEU A 170 7.53 -12.19 -7.41
CA LEU A 170 6.40 -12.39 -6.50
C LEU A 170 5.02 -12.06 -7.10
N LYS A 171 4.96 -11.36 -8.24
CA LYS A 171 3.69 -10.87 -8.79
C LYS A 171 2.74 -12.02 -9.13
N SER A 172 1.54 -11.95 -8.57
CA SER A 172 0.47 -12.91 -8.80
C SER A 172 -0.32 -12.65 -10.07
N ASP A 173 -0.29 -11.40 -10.56
CA ASP A 173 -0.82 -10.99 -11.84
C ASP A 173 0.29 -10.24 -12.63
N LYS A 174 0.24 -10.32 -13.97
CA LYS A 174 1.19 -9.61 -14.85
C LYS A 174 0.87 -8.10 -14.94
N LYS A 175 0.42 -7.49 -13.84
CA LYS A 175 -0.12 -6.13 -13.82
C LYS A 175 0.50 -5.33 -12.69
N TYR A 176 0.60 -4.01 -12.91
CA TYR A 176 1.01 -3.06 -11.88
C TYR A 176 -0.16 -2.21 -11.44
N TYR A 177 -0.06 -1.72 -10.22
CA TYR A 177 -1.05 -0.90 -9.58
C TYR A 177 -0.42 0.39 -9.09
N ALA A 178 -1.12 1.51 -9.30
CA ALA A 178 -0.92 2.70 -8.49
C ALA A 178 -1.99 2.75 -7.40
N ILE A 179 -1.62 3.27 -6.24
CA ILE A 179 -2.53 3.38 -5.09
C ILE A 179 -2.69 4.86 -4.79
N VAL A 180 -3.93 5.34 -4.89
CA VAL A 180 -4.29 6.75 -4.79
C VAL A 180 -5.31 6.95 -3.69
N GLY A 181 -5.03 7.88 -2.79
CA GLY A 181 -5.99 8.36 -1.80
C GLY A 181 -6.84 9.47 -2.38
N ALA A 182 -8.14 9.47 -2.11
CA ALA A 182 -9.06 10.54 -2.47
C ALA A 182 -9.89 10.97 -1.24
N ARG A 183 -9.96 12.28 -0.99
CA ARG A 183 -10.71 12.87 0.16
C ARG A 183 -12.22 12.90 -0.06
N LYS A 184 -12.66 12.87 -1.31
CA LYS A 184 -14.06 12.91 -1.73
C LYS A 184 -14.27 12.01 -2.94
N ASN A 185 -15.51 11.56 -3.13
CA ASN A 185 -15.92 10.92 -4.38
C ASN A 185 -15.84 11.93 -5.52
N GLY A 186 -15.39 11.51 -6.70
CA GLY A 186 -15.37 12.39 -7.86
C GLY A 186 -14.55 11.85 -9.02
N VAL A 187 -14.52 12.63 -10.10
CA VAL A 187 -13.64 12.41 -11.25
C VAL A 187 -12.47 13.37 -11.11
N PHE A 188 -11.25 12.85 -11.23
CA PHE A 188 -10.03 13.62 -11.07
C PHE A 188 -9.10 13.39 -12.24
N THR A 189 -8.48 14.46 -12.73
CA THR A 189 -7.52 14.39 -13.82
C THR A 189 -6.12 14.04 -13.30
N PHE A 190 -5.51 13.05 -13.94
CA PHE A 190 -4.15 12.60 -13.70
C PHE A 190 -3.32 12.82 -14.95
N LYS A 191 -2.11 13.34 -14.76
CA LYS A 191 -1.06 13.35 -15.76
C LYS A 191 -0.23 12.08 -15.61
N ILE A 192 -0.14 11.28 -16.68
CA ILE A 192 0.63 10.04 -16.74
C ILE A 192 1.76 10.26 -17.73
N ARG A 193 3.00 10.05 -17.29
CA ARG A 193 4.18 10.27 -18.13
C ARG A 193 5.29 9.24 -17.89
N LYS A 194 6.01 8.87 -18.94
CA LYS A 194 7.32 8.22 -18.82
C LYS A 194 8.39 9.32 -18.70
N PRO A 195 9.19 9.35 -17.62
CA PRO A 195 10.27 10.31 -17.43
C PRO A 195 11.39 10.10 -18.46
#